data_AF-A0AAA9SX14-F1
#
_entry.id   AF-A0AAA9SX14-F1
#
_cell.length_a   1.000
_cell.length_b   1.000
_cell.length_c   1.000
_cell.angle_alpha   90.00
_cell.angle_beta   90.00
_cell.angle_gamma   90.00
#
_symmetry.space_group_name_H-M   'P 1'
#
loop_
_entity.id
_entity.type
_entity.pdbx_description
1 polymer ?
#
loop_
_entity_poly.entity_id
_entity_poly.type
_entity_poly.pdbx_seq_one_letter_code
_entity_poly.pdbx_strand_id
1 'polypeptide(L)'
;MAADQRGKAATLALRRRLLSNSCRLFFPEDPIKIVRGQGQYMYDEQGAEYIDCINNVAHVGHCHPLVVQAAHEQNQVLNTNSRYLHDNIVDYAQRLSETLPEKLCVFYFLNSGHLSQIPTGAPTGKTTPIQLWPTPVR
;
A
#
# COMPACT_ATOMS: atom_id res chain seq x y z
N MET A 1 -4.97 17.50 12.17
CA MET A 1 -5.90 18.05 11.16
C MET A 1 -7.00 17.02 10.88
N ALA A 2 -7.96 16.86 11.79
CA ALA A 2 -9.22 16.19 11.45
C ALA A 2 -10.07 17.24 10.74
N ALA A 3 -9.87 17.38 9.43
CA ALA A 3 -10.68 18.29 8.62
C ALA A 3 -12.14 17.87 8.71
N ASP A 4 -13.03 18.86 8.82
CA ASP A 4 -14.48 18.73 8.80
C ASP A 4 -14.94 17.66 7.78
N GLN A 5 -15.45 16.54 8.30
CA GLN A 5 -15.78 15.39 7.47
C GLN A 5 -17.11 15.67 6.75
N ARG A 6 -17.06 15.92 5.44
CA ARG A 6 -18.25 16.07 4.58
C ARG A 6 -19.25 14.93 4.79
N GLY A 7 -20.55 15.13 4.64
CA GLY A 7 -21.51 14.00 4.63
C GLY A 7 -21.31 13.02 3.46
N LYS A 8 -21.75 11.76 3.59
CA LYS A 8 -21.67 10.72 2.53
C LYS A 8 -22.21 11.20 1.17
N ALA A 9 -23.38 11.85 1.15
CA ALA A 9 -23.98 12.38 -0.07
C ALA A 9 -23.11 13.45 -0.75
N ALA A 10 -22.53 14.36 0.03
CA ALA A 10 -21.64 15.40 -0.50
C ALA A 10 -20.33 14.81 -1.05
N THR A 11 -19.74 13.82 -0.36
CA THR A 11 -18.58 13.06 -0.86
C THR A 11 -18.89 12.35 -2.18
N LEU A 12 -20.05 11.71 -2.29
CA LEU A 12 -20.45 10.99 -3.49
C LEU A 12 -20.69 11.92 -4.69
N ALA A 13 -21.33 13.07 -4.46
CA ALA A 13 -21.55 14.09 -5.49
C ALA A 13 -20.21 14.61 -6.06
N LEU A 14 -19.24 14.91 -5.18
CA LEU A 14 -17.90 15.33 -5.60
C LEU A 14 -17.16 14.21 -6.35
N ARG A 15 -17.24 12.96 -5.88
CA ARG A 15 -16.62 11.82 -6.55
C ARG A 15 -17.11 11.68 -7.99
N ARG A 16 -18.43 11.75 -8.21
CA ARG A 16 -19.04 11.65 -9.55
C ARG A 16 -18.59 12.77 -10.49
N ARG A 17 -18.32 13.97 -9.94
CA ARG A 17 -17.86 15.12 -10.72
C ARG A 17 -16.36 15.10 -11.00
N LEU A 18 -15.55 14.57 -10.07
CA LEU A 18 -14.10 14.76 -10.05
C LEU A 18 -13.28 13.50 -10.36
N LEU A 19 -13.83 12.30 -10.19
CA LEU A 19 -13.11 11.05 -10.46
C LEU A 19 -13.67 10.35 -11.70
N SER A 20 -12.78 9.72 -12.47
CA SER A 20 -13.15 8.92 -13.65
C SER A 20 -13.99 7.70 -13.28
N ASN A 21 -14.87 7.29 -14.20
CA ASN A 21 -15.68 6.08 -14.10
C ASN A 21 -14.86 4.78 -14.02
N SER A 22 -13.56 4.82 -14.38
CA SER A 22 -12.65 3.69 -14.18
C SER A 22 -12.35 3.41 -12.70
N CYS A 23 -12.47 4.41 -11.82
CA CYS A 23 -12.30 4.27 -10.37
C CYS A 23 -13.61 3.83 -9.72
N ARG A 24 -13.99 2.56 -9.92
CA ARG A 24 -15.24 2.01 -9.37
C ARG A 24 -15.20 1.86 -7.85
N LEU A 25 -16.37 1.97 -7.24
CA LEU A 25 -16.60 1.62 -5.83
C LEU A 25 -16.89 0.12 -5.73
N PHE A 26 -16.55 -0.49 -4.61
CA PHE A 26 -16.92 -1.89 -4.33
C PHE A 26 -18.43 -2.09 -4.21
N PHE A 27 -19.13 -1.10 -3.62
CA PHE A 27 -20.59 -1.09 -3.44
C PHE A 27 -21.17 0.15 -4.14
N PRO A 28 -21.45 0.11 -5.45
CA PRO A 28 -21.86 1.30 -6.20
C PRO A 28 -23.30 1.76 -5.88
N GLU A 29 -24.20 0.85 -5.52
CA GLU A 29 -25.61 1.12 -5.20
C GLU A 29 -25.76 1.78 -3.83
N ASP A 30 -25.09 1.23 -2.81
CA ASP A 30 -25.02 1.79 -1.46
C ASP A 30 -23.56 1.89 -0.97
N PRO A 31 -22.84 2.95 -1.35
CA PRO A 31 -21.44 3.13 -0.96
C PRO A 31 -21.26 3.27 0.54
N ILE A 32 -20.43 2.43 1.15
CA ILE A 32 -20.05 2.57 2.55
C ILE A 32 -18.96 3.65 2.64
N LYS A 33 -19.17 4.67 3.48
CA LYS A 33 -18.19 5.72 3.69
C LYS A 33 -17.33 5.37 4.91
N ILE A 34 -16.16 4.80 4.65
CA ILE A 34 -15.20 4.46 5.71
C ILE A 34 -14.43 5.71 6.16
N VAL A 35 -14.34 5.91 7.47
CA VAL A 35 -13.64 7.06 8.08
C VAL A 35 -12.48 6.65 8.98
N ARG A 36 -12.43 5.39 9.42
CA ARG A 36 -11.35 4.85 10.26
C ARG A 36 -11.12 3.38 9.95
N GLY A 37 -9.88 2.92 10.08
CA GLY A 37 -9.52 1.49 10.06
C GLY A 37 -8.57 1.15 11.20
N GLN A 38 -8.65 -0.08 11.72
CA GLN A 38 -7.76 -0.60 12.74
C GLN A 38 -7.73 -2.13 12.68
N GLY A 39 -6.55 -2.72 12.49
CA GLY A 39 -6.41 -4.17 12.37
C GLY A 39 -7.24 -4.70 11.20
N GLN A 40 -8.07 -5.71 11.45
CA GLN A 40 -8.99 -6.27 10.46
C GLN A 40 -10.31 -5.49 10.29
N TYR A 41 -10.48 -4.37 10.99
CA TYR A 41 -11.76 -3.64 11.04
C TYR A 41 -11.70 -2.28 10.34
N MET A 42 -12.84 -1.90 9.77
CA MET A 42 -13.13 -0.56 9.25
C MET A 42 -14.40 -0.01 9.90
N TYR A 43 -14.48 1.31 10.02
CA TYR A 43 -15.58 2.01 10.68
C TYR A 43 -16.15 3.08 9.75
N ASP A 44 -17.47 3.12 9.63
CA ASP A 44 -18.17 4.17 8.86
C ASP A 44 -18.34 5.48 9.64
N GLU A 45 -18.91 6.49 8.99
CA GLU A 45 -19.16 7.79 9.61
C GLU A 45 -20.26 7.78 10.69
N GLN A 46 -21.04 6.70 10.79
CA GLN A 46 -22.01 6.47 11.88
C GLN A 46 -21.41 5.66 13.04
N GLY A 47 -20.17 5.16 12.89
CA GLY A 47 -19.48 4.34 13.88
C GLY A 47 -19.77 2.85 13.77
N ALA A 48 -20.47 2.38 12.72
CA ALA A 48 -20.67 0.96 12.50
C ALA A 48 -19.34 0.28 12.14
N GLU A 49 -19.12 -0.90 12.71
CA GLU A 49 -17.91 -1.71 12.51
C GLU A 49 -18.12 -2.75 11.41
N TYR A 50 -17.12 -2.86 10.54
CA TYR A 50 -17.07 -3.81 9.43
C TYR A 50 -15.78 -4.61 9.50
N ILE A 51 -15.86 -5.94 9.37
CA ILE A 51 -14.70 -6.79 9.14
C ILE A 51 -14.28 -6.71 7.67
N ASP A 52 -13.01 -6.41 7.42
CA ASP A 52 -12.47 -6.30 6.05
C ASP A 52 -11.99 -7.66 5.54
N CYS A 53 -12.80 -8.25 4.66
CA CYS A 53 -12.49 -9.51 3.98
C CYS A 53 -12.14 -9.31 2.49
N ILE A 54 -11.95 -8.06 2.03
CA ILE A 54 -11.77 -7.73 0.61
C ILE A 54 -10.36 -7.18 0.34
N ASN A 55 -9.84 -6.37 1.26
CA ASN A 55 -8.61 -5.62 1.04
C ASN A 55 -7.37 -6.52 1.12
N ASN A 56 -6.53 -6.46 0.10
CA ASN A 56 -5.25 -7.17 0.01
C ASN A 56 -4.04 -6.27 0.27
N VAL A 57 -4.21 -4.95 0.41
CA VAL A 57 -3.14 -3.97 0.60
C VAL A 57 -2.71 -3.89 2.06
N ALA A 58 -3.68 -3.93 2.98
CA ALA A 58 -3.44 -3.85 4.42
C ALA A 58 -2.99 -5.21 4.99
N HIS A 59 -1.87 -5.75 4.52
CA HIS A 59 -1.39 -7.10 4.87
C HIS A 59 -1.21 -7.35 6.37
N VAL A 60 -0.77 -6.34 7.12
CA VAL A 60 -0.61 -6.41 8.59
C VAL A 60 -1.77 -5.74 9.33
N GLY A 61 -2.90 -5.54 8.66
CA GLY A 61 -4.05 -4.82 9.17
C GLY A 61 -3.96 -3.30 8.95
N HIS A 62 -5.13 -2.66 8.98
CA HIS A 62 -5.29 -1.23 8.84
C HIS A 62 -4.58 -0.48 9.97
N CYS A 63 -3.81 0.54 9.60
CA CYS A 63 -3.13 1.44 10.53
C CYS A 63 -2.27 0.72 11.60
N HIS A 64 -1.54 -0.34 11.21
CA HIS A 64 -0.71 -1.11 12.14
C HIS A 64 0.31 -0.20 12.87
N PRO A 65 0.31 -0.15 14.22
CA PRO A 65 1.04 0.86 15.00
C PRO A 65 2.54 0.92 14.66
N LEU A 66 3.20 -0.24 14.55
CA LEU A 66 4.63 -0.29 14.23
C LEU A 66 4.97 0.25 12.84
N VAL A 67 4.09 0.07 11.85
CA VAL A 67 4.30 0.57 10.48
C VAL A 67 4.11 2.08 10.45
N VAL A 68 3.05 2.56 11.10
CA VAL A 68 2.75 4.00 11.20
C VAL A 68 3.89 4.72 11.94
N GLN A 69 4.36 4.16 13.05
CA GLN A 69 5.46 4.74 13.82
C GLN A 69 6.75 4.79 13.00
N ALA A 70 7.19 3.68 12.42
CA ALA A 70 8.42 3.65 11.62
C ALA A 70 8.38 4.63 10.43
N ALA A 71 7.23 4.71 9.74
CA ALA A 71 7.04 5.66 8.65
C ALA A 71 7.03 7.12 9.14
N HIS A 72 6.44 7.40 10.30
CA HIS A 72 6.41 8.74 10.89
C HIS A 72 7.81 9.20 11.29
N GLU A 73 8.53 8.38 12.05
CA GLU A 73 9.90 8.66 12.53
C GLU A 73 10.84 8.92 11.35
N GLN A 74 10.81 8.05 10.33
CA GLN A 74 11.67 8.24 9.14
C GLN A 74 11.34 9.53 8.38
N ASN A 75 10.05 9.88 8.23
CA ASN A 75 9.63 11.11 7.54
C ASN A 75 10.04 12.39 8.26
N GLN A 76 10.27 12.33 9.58
CA GLN A 76 10.81 13.47 10.33
C GLN A 76 12.31 13.69 10.11
N VAL A 77 13.02 12.66 9.64
CA VAL A 77 14.48 12.69 9.44
C VAL A 77 14.84 12.89 7.98
N LEU A 78 14.33 12.06 7.07
CA LEU A 78 14.76 12.03 5.68
C LEU A 78 13.71 11.41 4.74
N ASN A 79 13.41 12.11 3.64
CA ASN A 79 12.63 11.61 2.51
C ASN A 79 13.29 12.10 1.21
N THR A 80 14.08 11.23 0.58
CA THR A 80 14.87 11.56 -0.63
C THR A 80 14.86 10.41 -1.63
N ASN A 81 15.33 10.69 -2.85
CA ASN A 81 15.50 9.67 -3.89
C ASN A 81 16.74 8.81 -3.64
N SER A 82 16.79 7.63 -4.27
CA SER A 82 17.85 6.63 -4.09
C SER A 82 19.22 6.98 -4.67
N ARG A 83 19.43 8.22 -5.16
CA ARG A 83 20.76 8.68 -5.61
C ARG A 83 21.64 9.14 -4.46
N TYR A 84 21.06 9.45 -3.31
CA TYR A 84 21.80 9.73 -2.09
C TYR A 84 21.98 8.46 -1.28
N LEU A 85 23.16 8.27 -0.71
CA LEU A 85 23.48 7.12 0.12
C LEU A 85 22.76 7.22 1.48
N HIS A 86 22.05 6.16 1.86
CA HIS A 86 21.48 5.98 3.19
C HIS A 86 21.16 4.49 3.44
N ASP A 87 21.13 4.09 4.70
CA ASP A 87 21.12 2.66 5.08
C ASP A 87 19.77 1.97 4.81
N ASN A 88 18.65 2.68 5.03
CA ASN A 88 17.30 2.09 4.97
C ASN A 88 16.98 1.25 3.73
N ILE A 89 17.41 1.68 2.54
CA ILE A 89 17.13 0.95 1.29
C ILE A 89 17.98 -0.32 1.17
N VAL A 90 19.20 -0.29 1.70
CA VAL A 90 20.13 -1.43 1.72
C VAL A 90 19.70 -2.44 2.77
N ASP A 91 19.36 -1.99 3.98
CA ASP A 91 18.87 -2.85 5.06
C ASP A 91 17.59 -3.58 4.65
N TYR A 92 16.69 -2.89 3.96
CA TYR A 92 15.48 -3.52 3.45
C TYR A 92 15.78 -4.55 2.35
N ALA A 93 16.70 -4.23 1.42
CA ALA A 93 17.13 -5.17 0.39
C ALA A 93 17.80 -6.42 0.98
N GLN A 94 18.64 -6.26 2.01
CA GLN A 94 19.28 -7.38 2.71
C GLN A 94 18.24 -8.30 3.34
N ARG A 95 17.32 -7.75 4.15
CA ARG A 95 16.24 -8.52 4.78
C ARG A 95 15.36 -9.24 3.77
N LEU A 96 15.09 -8.62 2.63
CA LEU A 96 14.31 -9.23 1.56
C LEU A 96 15.08 -10.39 0.90
N SER A 97 16.39 -10.23 0.69
CA SER A 97 17.25 -11.26 0.09
C SER A 97 17.28 -12.56 0.91
N GLU A 98 17.17 -12.47 2.23
CA GLU A 98 17.14 -13.62 3.14
C GLU A 98 15.87 -14.47 3.00
N THR A 99 14.81 -13.90 2.42
CA THR A 99 13.53 -14.60 2.17
C THR A 99 13.44 -15.25 0.78
N LEU A 100 14.47 -15.06 -0.05
CA LEU A 100 14.49 -15.48 -1.44
C LEU A 100 15.66 -16.43 -1.73
N PRO A 101 15.60 -17.23 -2.81
CA PRO A 101 16.75 -18.01 -3.27
C PRO A 101 17.96 -17.10 -3.56
N GLU A 102 19.17 -17.61 -3.31
CA GLU A 102 20.45 -16.86 -3.45
C GLU A 102 20.62 -16.17 -4.82
N LYS A 103 20.06 -16.75 -5.89
CA LYS A 103 20.11 -16.19 -7.24
C LYS A 103 19.24 -14.95 -7.45
N LEU A 104 18.34 -14.62 -6.51
CA LEU A 104 17.38 -13.51 -6.56
C LEU A 104 17.72 -12.45 -5.49
N CYS A 105 18.88 -11.83 -5.63
CA CYS A 105 19.44 -10.90 -4.62
C CYS A 105 19.66 -9.47 -5.12
N VAL A 106 19.26 -9.13 -6.35
CA VAL A 106 19.35 -7.77 -6.92
C VAL A 106 17.95 -7.18 -7.04
N PHE A 107 17.73 -6.01 -6.42
CA PHE A 107 16.42 -5.40 -6.28
C PHE A 107 16.29 -4.07 -7.01
N TYR A 108 15.13 -3.86 -7.63
CA TYR A 108 14.67 -2.58 -8.14
C TYR A 108 13.41 -2.18 -7.37
N PHE A 109 13.50 -1.16 -6.53
CA PHE A 109 12.37 -0.68 -5.74
C PHE A 109 11.48 0.25 -6.56
N LEU A 110 10.18 -0.05 -6.59
CA LEU A 110 9.16 0.65 -7.37
C LEU A 110 7.93 0.94 -6.49
N ASN A 111 7.12 1.92 -6.90
CA ASN A 111 5.97 2.38 -6.11
C ASN A 111 4.65 1.66 -6.44
N SER A 112 4.60 0.85 -7.49
CA SER A 112 3.40 0.10 -7.86
C SER A 112 3.73 -1.15 -8.69
N GLY A 113 2.85 -2.15 -8.60
CA GLY A 113 3.01 -3.42 -9.34
C GLY A 113 2.88 -3.28 -10.85
N HIS A 114 2.32 -2.20 -11.39
CA HIS A 114 2.30 -2.01 -12.84
C HIS A 114 3.71 -1.71 -13.39
N LEU A 115 4.55 -1.03 -12.60
CA LEU A 115 5.91 -0.66 -13.01
C LEU A 115 6.87 -1.86 -13.02
N SER A 116 6.54 -2.98 -12.36
CA SER A 116 7.34 -4.21 -12.41
C SER A 116 7.29 -4.88 -13.79
N GLN A 117 6.34 -4.53 -14.65
CA GLN A 117 6.19 -5.11 -15.99
C GLN A 117 7.07 -4.43 -17.04
N ILE A 118 7.78 -3.35 -16.70
CA ILE A 118 8.68 -2.67 -17.62
C ILE A 118 9.93 -3.55 -17.79
N PRO A 119 10.28 -3.95 -19.03
CA PRO A 119 11.47 -4.76 -19.28
C PRO A 119 12.72 -4.01 -18.80
N THR A 120 13.35 -4.48 -17.72
CA THR A 120 14.69 -4.05 -17.38
C THR A 120 15.62 -4.66 -18.40
N GLY A 121 16.34 -3.85 -19.19
CA GLY A 121 17.39 -4.30 -20.11
C GLY A 121 18.63 -4.89 -19.39
N ALA A 122 18.43 -5.52 -18.24
CA ALA A 122 19.47 -6.18 -17.48
C ALA A 122 19.88 -7.48 -18.22
N PRO A 123 21.19 -7.79 -18.31
CA PRO A 123 21.66 -9.02 -18.92
C PRO A 123 21.00 -10.22 -18.23
N THR A 124 20.52 -11.12 -19.06
CA THR A 124 19.68 -12.27 -18.74
C THR A 124 20.21 -13.09 -17.55
N GLY A 125 19.39 -13.23 -16.51
CA GLY A 125 19.51 -14.33 -15.54
C GLY A 125 19.59 -13.99 -14.04
N LYS A 126 19.61 -12.72 -13.61
CA LYS A 126 19.78 -12.36 -12.18
C LYS A 126 18.84 -11.29 -11.61
N THR A 127 17.94 -10.76 -12.42
CA THR A 127 17.05 -9.67 -12.00
C THR A 127 15.62 -10.05 -12.33
N THR A 128 14.77 -10.13 -11.31
CA THR A 128 13.33 -10.21 -11.50
C THR A 128 12.70 -9.08 -10.70
N PRO A 129 11.86 -8.24 -11.31
CA PRO A 129 11.07 -7.28 -10.56
C PRO A 129 10.04 -8.07 -9.73
N ILE A 130 10.21 -8.08 -8.42
CA ILE A 130 9.41 -8.92 -7.52
C ILE A 130 8.05 -8.29 -7.29
N GLN A 131 7.00 -9.07 -7.59
CA GLN A 131 5.64 -8.85 -7.11
C GLN A 131 5.32 -10.01 -6.16
N LEU A 132 5.34 -9.75 -4.85
CA LEU A 132 4.95 -10.74 -3.84
C LEU A 132 3.42 -10.89 -3.86
N TRP A 133 2.94 -12.06 -4.29
CA TRP A 133 1.61 -12.54 -3.97
C TRP A 133 1.75 -13.61 -2.88
N PRO A 134 1.16 -13.44 -1.69
CA PRO A 134 1.04 -14.55 -0.76
C PRO A 134 -0.01 -15.52 -1.29
N THR A 135 0.42 -16.66 -1.85
CA THR A 135 -0.43 -17.84 -1.94
C THR A 135 -0.52 -18.51 -0.57
N PRO A 136 -1.69 -18.99 -0.14
CA PRO A 136 -1.80 -19.74 1.11
C PRO A 136 -1.08 -21.08 0.95
N VAL A 137 -0.07 -21.29 1.80
CA VAL A 137 0.54 -22.61 2.00
C VAL A 137 -0.45 -23.42 2.84
N ARG A 138 -0.83 -24.61 2.35
CA ARG A 138 -1.55 -25.63 3.11
C ARG A 138 -0.69 -26.19 4.23
#